data_AF-A0A967GYX9-F1
#
_entry.id   AF-A0A967GYX9-F1
#
_cell.length_a   1.000
_cell.length_b   1.000
_cell.length_c   1.000
_cell.angle_alpha   90.00
_cell.angle_beta   90.00
_cell.angle_gamma   90.00
#
_symmetry.space_group_name_H-M   'P 1'
#
loop_
_entity.id
_entity.type
_entity.pdbx_description
1 polymer ?
#
loop_
_entity_poly.entity_id
_entity_poly.type
_entity_poly.pdbx_seq_one_letter_code
_entity_poly.pdbx_strand_id
1 'polypeptide(L)' 'MSTIAVLGTLDTKGEEHAFVAGLIRARGHQAVLIDLGTGGDPQVQPDVSRFEVAEAGGIDLPPMID' A
#
# COMPACT_ATOMS: atom_id res chain seq x y z
N MET A 1 -20.60 -6.96 2.16
CA MET A 1 -19.38 -6.75 1.36
C MET A 1 -18.74 -5.48 1.86
N SER A 2 -17.52 -5.56 2.38
CA SER A 2 -16.81 -4.41 2.96
C SER A 2 -15.56 -4.11 2.14
N THR A 3 -15.15 -2.84 2.14
CA THR A 3 -13.86 -2.41 1.63
C THR A 3 -12.87 -2.36 2.78
N ILE A 4 -11.75 -3.06 2.65
CA ILE A 4 -10.74 -3.22 3.70
C ILE A 4 -9.42 -2.64 3.19
N ALA A 5 -8.87 -1.68 3.93
CA ALA A 5 -7.55 -1.13 3.67
C ALA A 5 -6.47 -2.11 4.17
N VAL A 6 -5.52 -2.42 3.29
CA VAL A 6 -4.34 -3.24 3.57
C VAL A 6 -3.13 -2.33 3.40
N LEU A 7 -2.66 -1.78 4.52
CA LEU A 7 -1.62 -0.75 4.54
C LEU A 7 -0.29 -1.34 5.00
N GLY A 8 0.80 -1.00 4.32
CA GLY A 8 2.12 -1.37 4.79
C GLY A 8 3.27 -0.92 3.87
N THR A 9 4.48 -1.28 4.28
CA THR A 9 5.72 -0.96 3.55
C THR A 9 5.91 -1.95 2.39
N LEU A 10 5.37 -1.63 1.21
CA LEU A 10 5.31 -2.58 0.10
C LEU A 10 6.67 -2.79 -0.60
N ASP A 11 7.66 -1.95 -0.29
CA ASP A 11 9.05 -2.08 -0.74
C ASP A 11 9.78 -3.30 -0.17
N THR A 12 9.41 -3.72 1.04
CA THR A 12 10.00 -4.90 1.71
C THR A 12 9.02 -6.02 1.99
N LYS A 13 7.71 -5.72 2.02
CA LYS A 13 6.66 -6.68 2.42
C LYS A 13 5.49 -6.71 1.43
N GLY A 14 5.73 -6.38 0.16
CA GLY A 14 4.65 -6.27 -0.82
C GLY A 14 3.95 -7.61 -1.06
N GLU A 15 4.72 -8.71 -1.13
CA GLU A 15 4.18 -10.04 -1.39
C GLU A 15 3.28 -10.54 -0.24
N GLU A 16 3.65 -10.28 1.02
CA GLU A 16 2.86 -10.64 2.20
C GLU A 16 1.56 -9.83 2.26
N HIS A 17 1.59 -8.55 1.91
CA HIS A 17 0.38 -7.72 1.84
C HIS A 17 -0.53 -8.17 0.68
N ALA A 18 0.04 -8.52 -0.47
CA ALA A 18 -0.73 -9.09 -1.58
C ALA A 18 -1.36 -10.45 -1.22
N PHE A 19 -0.67 -11.29 -0.46
CA PHE A 19 -1.22 -12.54 0.07
C PHE A 19 -2.44 -12.28 0.97
N VAL A 20 -2.32 -11.35 1.94
CA VAL A 20 -3.44 -10.97 2.83
C VAL A 20 -4.60 -10.36 2.02
N ALA A 21 -4.32 -9.50 1.05
CA ALA A 21 -5.34 -8.94 0.16
C ALA A 21 -6.06 -10.03 -0.66
N GLY A 22 -5.33 -11.05 -1.11
CA GLY A 22 -5.91 -12.24 -1.74
C GLY A 22 -6.87 -13.00 -0.81
N LEU A 23 -6.49 -13.20 0.45
CA LEU A 23 -7.33 -13.83 1.47
C LEU A 23 -8.60 -13.02 1.80
N ILE A 24 -8.50 -11.68 1.77
CA ILE A 24 -9.65 -10.78 1.94
C ILE A 24 -10.60 -10.89 0.74
N ARG A 25 -10.07 -10.84 -0.48
CA ARG A 25 -10.83 -10.99 -1.72
C ARG A 25 -11.55 -12.34 -1.79
N ALA A 26 -10.87 -13.42 -1.41
CA ALA A 26 -11.44 -14.77 -1.34
C ALA A 26 -12.62 -14.91 -0.37
N ARG A 27 -12.74 -14.00 0.62
CA ARG A 27 -13.87 -13.95 1.57
C ARG A 27 -15.03 -13.06 1.10
N GLY A 28 -14.99 -12.56 -0.13
CA GLY A 28 -16.06 -11.72 -0.71
C GLY A 28 -16.00 -10.26 -0.24
N HIS A 29 -14.81 -9.75 0.06
CA HIS A 29 -14.57 -8.36 0.40
C HIS A 29 -13.68 -7.70 -0.65
N GLN A 30 -13.64 -6.37 -0.68
CA GLN A 30 -12.66 -5.62 -1.45
C GLN A 30 -11.43 -5.38 -0.57
N ALA A 31 -10.24 -5.51 -1.15
CA ALA A 31 -8.98 -5.15 -0.52
C ALA A 31 -8.35 -4.00 -1.33
N VAL A 32 -8.01 -2.92 -0.64
CA VAL A 32 -7.31 -1.74 -1.19
C VAL A 32 -5.89 -1.75 -0.61
N LEU A 33 -4.89 -1.91 -1.46
CA LEU A 33 -3.47 -1.88 -1.08
C LEU A 33 -2.99 -0.43 -1.00
N ILE A 34 -2.44 -0.05 0.15
CA ILE A 34 -1.93 1.29 0.41
C ILE A 34 -0.45 1.19 0.75
N ASP A 35 0.40 1.81 -0.08
CA ASP A 35 1.84 1.81 0.12
C ASP A 35 2.27 2.88 1.11
N LEU A 36 3.08 2.49 2.08
CA LEU A 36 3.74 3.34 3.08
C LEU A 36 5.26 3.13 3.09
N GLY A 37 5.82 2.46 2.08
CA GLY A 37 7.25 2.25 1.95
C GLY A 37 8.01 3.56 1.74
N THR A 38 9.20 3.68 2.34
CA THR A 38 10.11 4.83 2.18
C THR A 38 11.51 4.43 1.74
N GLY A 39 11.76 3.13 1.53
CA GLY A 39 13.01 2.60 1.00
C GLY A 39 12.95 2.47 -0.52
N GLY A 40 12.88 1.25 -1.01
CA GLY A 40 12.84 0.96 -2.45
C GLY A 40 11.46 1.10 -3.09
N ASP A 41 11.36 0.79 -4.38
CA ASP A 41 10.09 0.69 -5.09
C ASP A 41 9.20 -0.41 -4.50
N PRO A 42 7.86 -0.27 -4.55
CA PRO A 42 6.96 -1.29 -4.03
C PRO A 42 7.08 -2.58 -4.85
N GLN A 43 7.13 -3.73 -4.17
CA GLN A 43 7.23 -5.05 -4.81
C GLN A 43 5.92 -5.47 -5.51
N VAL A 44 4.81 -4.83 -5.16
CA VAL A 44 3.47 -5.05 -5.74
C VAL A 44 2.82 -3.71 -6.03
N GLN A 45 1.99 -3.64 -7.07
CA GLN A 45 1.27 -2.41 -7.41
C GLN A 45 0.29 -2.02 -6.29
N PRO A 46 0.46 -0.86 -5.62
CA PRO A 46 -0.55 -0.35 -4.71
C PRO A 46 -1.74 0.23 -5.48
N ASP A 47 -2.89 0.25 -4.81
CA ASP A 47 -4.07 1.01 -5.25
C ASP A 47 -3.94 2.49 -4.85
N VAL A 48 -3.27 2.78 -3.74
CA VAL A 48 -2.89 4.14 -3.29
C VAL A 48 -1.40 4.18 -3.03
N SER A 49 -0.69 5.02 -3.78
CA SER A 49 0.76 5.14 -3.68
C SER A 49 1.22 5.87 -2.42
N ARG A 50 2.48 5.63 -2.03
CA ARG A 50 3.15 6.36 -0.94
C ARG A 50 3.12 7.88 -1.12
N PHE A 51 3.15 8.35 -2.37
CA PHE A 51 3.13 9.77 -2.71
C PHE A 51 1.74 10.38 -2.49
N GLU A 52 0.67 9.70 -2.91
CA GLU A 52 -0.71 10.13 -2.63
C GLU A 52 -1.01 10.16 -1.12
N VAL A 53 -0.51 9.18 -0.36
CA VAL A 53 -0.66 9.18 1.11
C VAL A 53 0.06 10.37 1.73
N ALA A 54 1.29 10.65 1.31
CA ALA A 54 2.07 11.76 1.83
C ALA A 54 1.44 13.12 1.48
N GLU A 55 0.99 13.28 0.23
CA GLU A 55 0.29 14.49 -0.22
C GLU A 55 -0.97 14.74 0.63
N ALA A 56 -1.77 13.70 0.87
CA ALA A 56 -2.95 13.80 1.73
C ALA A 56 -2.60 14.17 3.19
N GLY A 57 -1.40 13.84 3.64
CA GLY A 57 -0.84 14.22 4.95
C GLY A 57 -0.16 15.60 4.97
N GLY A 58 -0.10 16.31 3.85
CA GLY A 58 0.61 17.59 3.73
C GLY A 58 2.14 17.44 3.71
N ILE A 59 2.65 16.28 3.30
CA ILE A 59 4.07 15.94 3.24
C ILE A 59 4.51 15.85 1.77
N ASP A 60 5.55 16.60 1.41
CA ASP A 60 6.26 16.45 0.14
C ASP A 60 7.29 15.33 0.28
N LEU A 61 6.88 14.09 -0.05
CA LEU A 61 7.69 12.89 0.17
C LEU A 61 8.91 12.75 -0.75
N PRO A 62 8.86 13.06 -2.07
CA PRO A 62 10.00 12.89 -2.96
C PRO A 62 11.35 13.40 -2.41
N PRO A 63 11.48 14.65 -1.90
CA PRO A 63 12.75 15.14 -1.37
C PRO A 63 13.21 14.47 -0.05
N MET A 64 12.38 13.62 0.56
CA MET A 64 12.70 12.92 1.82
C MET A 64 13.22 11.50 1.61
N ILE A 65 13.02 10.93 0.42
CA ILE A 65 13.38 9.54 0.09
C ILE A 65 14.41 9.44 -1.04
N ASP A 66 14.92 10.59 -1.50
CA ASP A 66 16.06 10.71 -2.42
C ASP A 66 17.40 10.30 -1.77
#